data_AF-A0A1Q7Y691-F1
#
_entry.id   AF-A0A1Q7Y691-F1
#
_cell.length_a   1.000
_cell.length_b   1.000
_cell.length_c   1.000
_cell.angle_alpha   90.00
_cell.angle_beta   90.00
_cell.angle_gamma   90.00
#
_symmetry.space_group_name_H-M   'P 1'
#
loop_
_entity.id
_entity.type
_entity.pdbx_description
1 polymer ?
#
loop_
_entity_poly.entity_id
_entity_poly.type
_entity_poly.pdbx_seq_one_letter_code
_entity_poly.pdbx_strand_id
1 'polypeptide(L)'
;MAFIVIALLTFVAPRLISKAAMPGAESESQQRPQTRGRATRASAPTRRINYSSFSHQTQQHRRACNDCHKFPSANWKKVRTGDAAFPDVTEYPEHSSCLECHREQFFARERPAPAICSVCHVANSPRNTTRWPFPSLGDTFYASKRGQNFVSDFRINFPHATHIEIVSQLQNDSREAYAAHYVRAAAQSEAAAHPTPSPTPAPTPNESSCNVCHQTYKPQGNSNEEYVTKPPPNLGDAFWLKKGTFKTVLTTHATCFTCHSADADIAPKSSDCATCHKLTPLTQLAPARVDFDPRAPAAVAITDPIMLMRWRRRESSATFRHEGGAHPDQACASCHNVTEMNTTDDRTMRVPVMSCNLCHIGASADEAVLNAEMEQRKRSSSFQCTKCHLTFGREPVPQSHIQAVRAAQGH
;
A
#
# COMPACT_ATOMS: atom_id res chain seq x y z
N MET A 1 43.78 17.52 66.02
CA MET A 1 45.21 17.14 66.00
C MET A 1 45.35 15.73 65.47
N ALA A 2 46.58 15.33 65.16
CA ALA A 2 46.97 14.08 64.51
C ALA A 2 46.63 12.79 65.30
N PHE A 3 46.36 11.69 64.55
CA PHE A 3 46.71 10.27 64.75
C PHE A 3 46.54 9.62 66.17
N ILE A 4 46.16 8.35 66.31
CA ILE A 4 46.93 7.14 65.96
C ILE A 4 46.01 5.92 65.79
N VAL A 5 46.41 5.00 64.91
CA VAL A 5 45.83 3.65 64.72
C VAL A 5 46.73 2.61 65.39
N ILE A 6 46.17 1.67 66.17
CA ILE A 6 46.77 0.35 66.43
C ILE A 6 45.66 -0.72 66.45
N ALA A 7 45.87 -1.82 65.72
CA ALA A 7 45.06 -3.04 65.75
C ALA A 7 45.84 -4.15 66.46
N LEU A 8 45.20 -5.23 66.95
CA LEU A 8 45.86 -6.53 67.22
C LEU A 8 44.88 -7.71 67.50
N LEU A 9 44.99 -8.74 66.65
CA LEU A 9 44.88 -10.21 66.85
C LEU A 9 43.84 -10.89 67.79
N THR A 10 42.96 -11.67 67.13
CA THR A 10 42.64 -13.11 67.32
C THR A 10 42.89 -13.86 68.65
N PHE A 11 41.90 -14.68 69.04
CA PHE A 11 42.12 -15.92 69.81
C PHE A 11 41.24 -17.09 69.29
N VAL A 12 41.70 -18.33 69.48
CA VAL A 12 41.17 -19.57 68.84
C VAL A 12 41.11 -20.73 69.86
N ALA A 13 40.09 -21.60 69.73
CA ALA A 13 40.01 -23.00 70.26
C ALA A 13 39.87 -23.20 71.80
N PRO A 14 39.71 -24.45 72.32
CA PRO A 14 38.81 -25.57 71.94
C PRO A 14 38.16 -26.34 73.14
N ARG A 15 37.20 -27.26 72.89
CA ARG A 15 36.94 -28.54 73.63
C ARG A 15 36.29 -29.55 72.64
N LEU A 16 36.82 -30.75 72.32
CA LEU A 16 37.08 -31.98 73.10
C LEU A 16 35.79 -32.62 73.65
N ILE A 17 35.37 -33.90 73.49
CA ILE A 17 35.73 -35.20 72.84
C ILE A 17 35.35 -36.32 73.85
N SER A 18 34.63 -37.37 73.41
CA SER A 18 34.72 -38.80 73.84
C SER A 18 33.75 -39.61 72.93
N LYS A 19 34.14 -40.62 72.13
CA LYS A 19 34.70 -41.98 72.40
C LYS A 19 33.71 -42.91 73.12
N ALA A 20 33.46 -44.17 72.72
CA ALA A 20 34.02 -45.04 71.67
C ALA A 20 32.88 -45.88 70.99
N ALA A 21 33.01 -46.95 70.18
CA ALA A 21 34.13 -47.82 69.79
C ALA A 21 33.95 -48.44 68.35
N MET A 22 34.41 -49.68 68.11
CA MET A 22 34.45 -50.48 66.86
C MET A 22 34.25 -52.00 67.23
N PRO A 23 34.23 -53.03 66.34
CA PRO A 23 34.52 -53.07 64.89
C PRO A 23 33.57 -53.96 64.00
N GLY A 24 33.82 -54.02 62.68
CA GLY A 24 33.24 -55.07 61.82
C GLY A 24 33.40 -54.89 60.29
N ALA A 25 34.26 -55.73 59.71
CA ALA A 25 34.31 -56.26 58.32
C ALA A 25 33.86 -55.44 57.07
N GLU A 26 34.81 -55.34 56.14
CA GLU A 26 34.72 -55.64 54.69
C GLU A 26 33.81 -54.84 53.74
N SER A 27 34.29 -54.70 52.49
CA SER A 27 33.60 -53.97 51.43
C SER A 27 32.85 -54.90 50.49
N GLU A 28 31.58 -54.63 50.24
CA GLU A 28 30.89 -55.17 49.08
C GLU A 28 30.10 -54.10 48.34
N SER A 29 30.23 -54.11 47.01
CA SER A 29 29.60 -53.14 46.12
C SER A 29 28.15 -53.51 45.82
N GLN A 30 27.19 -52.63 46.13
CA GLN A 30 25.83 -52.75 45.60
C GLN A 30 25.35 -51.44 44.96
N GLN A 31 24.87 -51.58 43.72
CA GLN A 31 24.40 -50.48 42.88
C GLN A 31 23.08 -49.92 43.42
N ARG A 32 23.00 -48.59 43.58
CA ARG A 32 21.75 -47.90 43.92
C ARG A 32 20.99 -47.50 42.64
N PRO A 33 19.66 -47.71 42.54
CA PRO A 33 18.92 -47.43 41.31
C PRO A 33 18.91 -45.94 40.95
N GLN A 34 19.15 -45.62 39.67
CA GLN A 34 18.94 -44.27 39.15
C GLN A 34 17.45 -43.93 39.15
N THR A 35 17.05 -42.99 39.99
CA THR A 35 15.74 -42.34 39.87
C THR A 35 15.69 -41.55 38.56
N ARG A 36 14.81 -41.95 37.64
CA ARG A 36 14.55 -41.21 36.40
C ARG A 36 14.06 -39.81 36.73
N GLY A 37 14.96 -38.82 36.67
CA GLY A 37 14.61 -37.41 36.74
C GLY A 37 13.58 -37.08 35.66
N ARG A 38 12.42 -36.59 36.08
CA ARG A 38 11.34 -36.15 35.18
C ARG A 38 11.87 -34.99 34.34
N ALA A 39 12.24 -35.28 33.09
CA ALA A 39 12.69 -34.27 32.15
C ALA A 39 11.62 -33.18 32.01
N THR A 40 11.92 -31.99 32.54
CA THR A 40 11.13 -30.80 32.28
C THR A 40 11.25 -30.51 30.79
N ARG A 41 10.14 -30.68 30.05
CA ARG A 41 10.05 -30.20 28.67
C ARG A 41 10.46 -28.73 28.67
N ALA A 42 11.59 -28.42 28.03
CA ALA A 42 11.95 -27.03 27.75
C ALA A 42 10.78 -26.42 26.97
N SER A 43 10.16 -25.40 27.54
CA SER A 43 9.13 -24.62 26.86
C SER A 43 9.76 -24.05 25.59
N ALA A 44 9.08 -24.23 24.45
CA ALA A 44 9.52 -23.63 23.20
C ALA A 44 9.68 -22.11 23.41
N PRO A 45 10.74 -21.48 22.85
CA PRO A 45 10.98 -20.06 23.08
C PRO A 45 9.77 -19.26 22.61
N THR A 46 9.12 -18.58 23.54
CA THR A 46 8.01 -17.68 23.22
C THR A 46 8.55 -16.61 22.27
N ARG A 47 7.96 -16.54 21.07
CA ARG A 47 8.33 -15.55 20.05
C ARG A 47 8.17 -14.16 20.67
N ARG A 48 9.28 -13.47 20.92
CA ARG A 48 9.27 -12.13 21.52
C ARG A 48 8.39 -11.22 20.67
N ILE A 49 7.41 -10.57 21.32
CA ILE A 49 6.48 -9.65 20.68
C ILE A 49 7.26 -8.41 20.24
N ASN A 50 7.09 -8.00 18.99
CA ASN A 50 7.76 -6.81 18.46
C ASN A 50 6.93 -5.55 18.73
N TYR A 51 7.25 -4.83 19.81
CA TYR A 51 6.57 -3.57 20.14
C TYR A 51 7.01 -2.38 19.27
N SER A 52 8.08 -2.48 18.48
CA SER A 52 8.50 -1.39 17.57
C SER A 52 7.58 -1.15 16.38
N SER A 53 6.62 -2.05 16.15
CA SER A 53 5.66 -2.04 15.05
C SER A 53 4.23 -2.27 15.55
N PHE A 54 3.29 -1.49 15.05
CA PHE A 54 1.85 -1.69 15.27
C PHE A 54 1.19 -2.21 13.99
N SER A 55 0.19 -3.08 14.13
CA SER A 55 -0.67 -3.52 13.02
C SER A 55 -2.07 -3.87 13.52
N HIS A 56 -3.08 -3.54 12.72
CA HIS A 56 -4.48 -3.91 12.93
C HIS A 56 -4.77 -5.38 12.61
N GLN A 57 -3.79 -6.14 12.11
CA GLN A 57 -3.91 -7.60 11.91
C GLN A 57 -3.93 -8.36 13.25
N THR A 58 -3.31 -7.80 14.29
CA THR A 58 -3.37 -8.32 15.65
C THR A 58 -4.81 -8.25 16.16
N GLN A 59 -5.39 -9.40 16.54
CA GLN A 59 -6.80 -9.49 16.92
C GLN A 59 -7.21 -8.50 18.02
N GLN A 60 -6.34 -8.27 19.00
CA GLN A 60 -6.54 -7.35 20.12
C GLN A 60 -6.58 -5.87 19.70
N HIS A 61 -6.03 -5.52 18.54
CA HIS A 61 -6.04 -4.16 17.98
C HIS A 61 -7.27 -3.90 17.08
N ARG A 62 -8.09 -4.92 16.76
CA ARG A 62 -9.31 -4.79 15.96
C ARG A 62 -10.49 -4.29 16.80
N ARG A 63 -10.28 -3.14 17.44
CA ARG A 63 -11.26 -2.39 18.24
C ARG A 63 -12.03 -1.39 17.37
N ALA A 64 -12.96 -0.63 17.96
CA ALA A 64 -13.61 0.45 17.24
C ALA A 64 -12.58 1.56 16.94
N CYS A 65 -12.64 2.16 15.75
CA CYS A 65 -11.60 3.10 15.30
C CYS A 65 -11.46 4.30 16.25
N ASN A 66 -12.58 4.76 16.82
CA ASN A 66 -12.68 5.87 17.77
C ASN A 66 -12.18 5.57 19.19
N ASP A 67 -11.91 4.30 19.53
CA ASP A 67 -11.23 3.94 20.78
C ASP A 67 -9.80 4.51 20.78
N CYS A 68 -9.11 4.42 19.63
CA CYS A 68 -7.75 4.91 19.45
C CYS A 68 -7.69 6.27 18.73
N HIS A 69 -8.39 6.44 17.60
CA HIS A 69 -8.33 7.64 16.77
C HIS A 69 -9.48 8.60 17.09
N LYS A 70 -9.21 9.69 17.81
CA LYS A 70 -10.22 10.72 18.07
C LYS A 70 -10.50 11.55 16.82
N PHE A 71 -11.78 11.82 16.58
CA PHE A 71 -12.31 12.48 15.39
C PHE A 71 -13.29 13.59 15.78
N PRO A 72 -13.22 14.79 15.16
CA PRO A 72 -12.13 15.24 14.29
C PRO A 72 -10.79 15.29 15.04
N SER A 73 -9.69 14.97 14.35
CA SER A 73 -8.35 15.10 14.97
C SER A 73 -7.99 16.58 15.16
N ALA A 74 -7.29 16.95 16.23
CA ALA A 74 -7.07 18.35 16.62
C ALA A 74 -6.41 19.23 15.53
N ASN A 75 -5.74 18.63 14.54
CA ASN A 75 -5.07 19.31 13.44
C ASN A 75 -5.80 19.24 12.09
N TRP A 76 -7.07 18.79 12.01
CA TRP A 76 -7.80 18.63 10.74
C TRP A 76 -7.77 19.88 9.83
N LYS A 77 -7.99 21.07 10.41
CA LYS A 77 -7.93 22.38 9.73
C LYS A 77 -6.53 22.80 9.24
N LYS A 78 -5.47 22.03 9.53
CA LYS A 78 -4.11 22.30 9.04
C LYS A 78 -3.80 21.58 7.73
N VAL A 79 -4.61 20.58 7.35
CA VAL A 79 -4.41 19.80 6.11
C VAL A 79 -5.18 20.42 4.94
N ARG A 80 -6.25 21.17 5.21
CA ARG A 80 -6.99 21.97 4.23
C ARG A 80 -7.46 23.27 4.88
N THR A 81 -7.42 24.35 4.12
CA THR A 81 -7.71 25.73 4.57
C THR A 81 -9.16 26.13 4.28
N GLY A 82 -9.74 26.97 5.15
CA GLY A 82 -11.08 27.53 4.96
C GLY A 82 -12.17 26.46 4.94
N ASP A 83 -13.23 26.71 4.16
CA ASP A 83 -14.42 25.84 4.08
C ASP A 83 -14.16 24.50 3.37
N ALA A 84 -13.00 24.35 2.73
CA ALA A 84 -12.52 23.06 2.20
C ALA A 84 -11.94 22.15 3.30
N ALA A 85 -11.79 22.65 4.54
CA ALA A 85 -11.48 21.83 5.70
C ALA A 85 -12.62 20.84 5.95
N PHE A 86 -12.25 19.59 6.23
CA PHE A 86 -13.18 18.51 6.50
C PHE A 86 -12.69 17.73 7.73
N PRO A 87 -13.58 17.27 8.62
CA PRO A 87 -13.22 16.36 9.70
C PRO A 87 -12.50 15.09 9.18
N ASP A 88 -11.24 14.89 9.62
CA ASP A 88 -10.45 13.69 9.32
C ASP A 88 -9.49 13.35 10.49
N VAL A 89 -8.94 12.15 10.46
CA VAL A 89 -7.81 11.69 11.26
C VAL A 89 -6.52 12.07 10.54
N THR A 90 -5.95 13.22 10.89
CA THR A 90 -4.72 13.76 10.28
C THR A 90 -3.48 13.61 11.16
N GLU A 91 -3.58 12.81 12.22
CA GLU A 91 -2.50 12.56 13.16
C GLU A 91 -2.63 11.19 13.86
N TYR A 92 -1.54 10.74 14.47
CA TYR A 92 -1.53 9.55 15.32
C TYR A 92 -2.42 9.72 16.57
N PRO A 93 -2.94 8.60 17.12
CA PRO A 93 -3.49 8.55 18.46
C PRO A 93 -2.55 9.17 19.51
N GLU A 94 -3.15 9.66 20.59
CA GLU A 94 -2.42 10.09 21.78
C GLU A 94 -1.88 8.88 22.56
N HIS A 95 -0.92 9.11 23.47
CA HIS A 95 -0.38 8.03 24.31
C HIS A 95 -1.45 7.33 25.16
N SER A 96 -2.49 8.06 25.57
CA SER A 96 -3.66 7.54 26.30
C SER A 96 -4.27 6.30 25.63
N SER A 97 -4.40 6.31 24.31
CA SER A 97 -4.94 5.22 23.48
C SER A 97 -4.17 3.90 23.58
N CYS A 98 -2.90 3.92 24.00
CA CYS A 98 -2.08 2.73 24.18
C CYS A 98 -1.81 2.41 25.66
N LEU A 99 -1.85 3.41 26.54
CA LEU A 99 -1.43 3.28 27.94
C LEU A 99 -2.29 2.33 28.79
N GLU A 100 -3.55 2.09 28.42
CA GLU A 100 -4.42 1.14 29.13
C GLU A 100 -3.96 -0.32 28.99
N CYS A 101 -3.39 -0.69 27.83
CA CYS A 101 -2.97 -2.06 27.54
C CYS A 101 -1.45 -2.24 27.49
N HIS A 102 -0.69 -1.18 27.19
CA HIS A 102 0.76 -1.23 26.99
C HIS A 102 1.56 -0.40 28.00
N ARG A 103 1.01 -0.15 29.20
CA ARG A 103 1.65 0.64 30.25
C ARG A 103 3.09 0.19 30.54
N GLU A 104 3.31 -1.11 30.68
CA GLU A 104 4.63 -1.69 30.97
C GLU A 104 5.64 -1.41 29.86
N GLN A 105 5.21 -1.53 28.59
CA GLN A 105 6.07 -1.25 27.44
C GLN A 105 6.34 0.26 27.29
N PHE A 106 5.38 1.12 27.64
CA PHE A 106 5.54 2.58 27.62
C PHE A 106 6.57 3.09 28.64
N PHE A 107 6.74 2.38 29.77
CA PHE A 107 7.67 2.74 30.83
C PHE A 107 8.86 1.76 30.97
N ALA A 108 9.09 0.91 29.96
CA ALA A 108 10.22 0.00 29.93
C ALA A 108 11.55 0.76 30.00
N ARG A 109 12.53 0.25 30.76
CA ARG A 109 13.84 0.91 30.94
C ARG A 109 14.82 0.62 29.79
N GLU A 110 14.32 0.63 28.56
CA GLU A 110 15.09 0.43 27.33
C GLU A 110 15.84 1.71 26.94
N ARG A 111 16.94 1.57 26.19
CA ARG A 111 17.77 2.70 25.71
C ARG A 111 17.92 2.64 24.19
N PRO A 112 17.88 3.78 23.47
CA PRO A 112 17.77 5.15 24.00
C PRO A 112 16.38 5.52 24.53
N ALA A 113 15.35 4.76 24.17
CA ALA A 113 13.96 4.92 24.63
C ALA A 113 13.19 3.59 24.39
N PRO A 114 11.98 3.41 24.96
CA PRO A 114 11.15 2.23 24.74
C PRO A 114 10.82 1.97 23.27
N ALA A 115 10.89 0.70 22.86
CA ALA A 115 10.59 0.26 21.50
C ALA A 115 9.20 0.69 21.03
N ILE A 116 8.19 0.68 21.90
CA ILE A 116 6.82 1.07 21.55
C ILE A 116 6.70 2.51 21.02
N CYS A 117 7.61 3.40 21.44
CA CYS A 117 7.61 4.78 20.96
C CYS A 117 7.95 4.89 19.45
N SER A 118 8.66 3.93 18.85
CA SER A 118 9.02 3.99 17.41
C SER A 118 7.85 3.77 16.46
N VAL A 119 6.69 3.32 16.97
CA VAL A 119 5.45 3.19 16.18
C VAL A 119 5.07 4.55 15.57
N CYS A 120 5.14 5.60 16.38
CA CYS A 120 4.76 6.98 16.03
C CYS A 120 5.96 7.90 15.81
N HIS A 121 7.08 7.69 16.51
CA HIS A 121 8.22 8.61 16.49
C HIS A 121 9.34 8.20 15.51
N VAL A 122 9.92 9.21 14.85
CA VAL A 122 11.24 9.14 14.19
C VAL A 122 12.34 9.31 15.25
N ALA A 123 12.11 10.21 16.20
CA ALA A 123 12.98 10.50 17.33
C ALA A 123 12.13 10.72 18.58
N ASN A 124 12.58 10.18 19.71
CA ASN A 124 11.84 10.05 20.97
C ASN A 124 12.74 10.37 22.18
N SER A 125 13.34 11.56 22.16
CA SER A 125 14.17 12.09 23.24
C SER A 125 13.52 13.33 23.87
N PRO A 126 13.90 13.74 25.09
CA PRO A 126 13.39 14.97 25.72
C PRO A 126 13.62 16.26 24.91
N ARG A 127 14.53 16.26 23.93
CA ARG A 127 14.84 17.41 23.06
C ARG A 127 14.29 17.28 21.63
N ASN A 128 13.82 16.09 21.25
CA ASN A 128 13.34 15.81 19.90
C ASN A 128 12.33 14.66 19.96
N THR A 129 11.07 15.01 19.74
CA THR A 129 9.90 14.11 19.71
C THR A 129 9.29 14.01 18.31
N THR A 130 10.06 14.28 17.23
CA THR A 130 9.56 14.25 15.85
C THR A 130 8.82 12.95 15.53
N ARG A 131 7.56 13.08 15.13
CA ARG A 131 6.70 11.98 14.66
C ARG A 131 6.89 11.75 13.16
N TRP A 132 6.59 10.53 12.72
CA TRP A 132 6.39 10.27 11.30
C TRP A 132 5.18 11.07 10.77
N PRO A 133 5.13 11.43 9.49
CA PRO A 133 3.89 11.95 8.90
C PRO A 133 2.82 10.85 8.91
N PHE A 134 1.56 11.22 9.18
CA PHE A 134 0.45 10.28 9.22
C PHE A 134 -0.08 9.98 7.80
N PRO A 135 -0.53 8.75 7.47
CA PRO A 135 -0.85 8.37 6.08
C PRO A 135 -1.93 9.18 5.35
N SER A 136 -2.86 9.81 6.05
CA SER A 136 -3.94 10.61 5.44
C SER A 136 -3.47 11.97 4.88
N LEU A 137 -2.23 12.38 5.15
CA LEU A 137 -1.66 13.65 4.67
C LEU A 137 -1.34 13.67 3.16
N GLY A 138 -1.82 12.68 2.38
CA GLY A 138 -1.71 12.64 0.93
C GLY A 138 -0.27 12.81 0.43
N ASP A 139 -0.07 13.76 -0.48
CA ASP A 139 1.21 14.08 -1.10
C ASP A 139 2.34 14.31 -0.07
N THR A 140 2.03 15.01 1.03
CA THR A 140 2.99 15.27 2.11
C THR A 140 3.49 13.97 2.74
N PHE A 141 2.61 12.98 2.89
CA PHE A 141 2.99 11.66 3.37
C PHE A 141 3.76 10.87 2.32
N TYR A 142 3.28 10.82 1.08
CA TYR A 142 3.89 10.02 0.00
C TYR A 142 5.25 10.55 -0.47
N ALA A 143 5.50 11.85 -0.35
CA ALA A 143 6.83 12.45 -0.55
C ALA A 143 7.85 12.01 0.54
N SER A 144 7.40 11.60 1.73
CA SER A 144 8.28 11.16 2.82
C SER A 144 8.87 9.77 2.57
N LYS A 145 10.03 9.49 3.18
CA LYS A 145 10.67 8.15 3.15
C LYS A 145 9.74 7.03 3.63
N ARG A 146 8.82 7.30 4.58
CA ARG A 146 7.86 6.31 5.08
C ARG A 146 6.75 6.04 4.06
N GLY A 147 6.23 7.08 3.41
CA GLY A 147 5.10 6.95 2.47
C GLY A 147 5.41 6.25 1.16
N GLN A 148 6.63 6.41 0.63
CA GLN A 148 7.06 5.85 -0.65
C GLN A 148 6.69 4.37 -0.88
N ASN A 149 6.82 3.54 0.17
CA ASN A 149 6.52 2.10 0.11
C ASN A 149 5.46 1.68 1.16
N PHE A 150 4.67 2.63 1.69
CA PHE A 150 3.72 2.36 2.78
C PHE A 150 2.51 1.54 2.32
N VAL A 151 2.46 0.25 2.66
CA VAL A 151 1.24 -0.56 2.55
C VAL A 151 0.38 -0.32 3.79
N SER A 152 -0.86 0.10 3.59
CA SER A 152 -1.85 0.26 4.66
C SER A 152 -2.40 -1.10 5.10
N ASP A 153 -2.62 -1.29 6.41
CA ASP A 153 -3.40 -2.41 6.94
C ASP A 153 -4.83 -2.44 6.38
N PHE A 154 -5.38 -1.30 5.96
CA PHE A 154 -6.71 -1.17 5.38
C PHE A 154 -6.68 -0.87 3.87
N ARG A 155 -7.62 -1.45 3.13
CA ARG A 155 -8.05 -1.02 1.80
C ARG A 155 -9.36 -0.25 1.90
N ILE A 156 -9.60 0.65 0.95
CA ILE A 156 -10.91 1.27 0.77
C ILE A 156 -11.80 0.28 0.03
N ASN A 157 -13.07 0.16 0.43
CA ASN A 157 -14.12 -0.57 -0.25
C ASN A 157 -14.86 0.38 -1.20
N PHE A 158 -14.59 0.23 -2.48
CA PHE A 158 -15.19 1.02 -3.55
C PHE A 158 -15.68 0.06 -4.64
N PRO A 159 -16.86 -0.57 -4.45
CA PRO A 159 -17.49 -1.41 -5.47
C PRO A 159 -17.91 -0.52 -6.63
N HIS A 160 -17.33 -0.74 -7.81
CA HIS A 160 -17.54 0.14 -8.95
C HIS A 160 -18.95 0.03 -9.53
N ALA A 161 -19.58 -1.15 -9.51
CA ALA A 161 -20.97 -1.33 -9.96
C ALA A 161 -21.93 -0.29 -9.34
N THR A 162 -21.92 -0.16 -8.01
CA THR A 162 -22.76 0.81 -7.28
C THR A 162 -22.47 2.26 -7.67
N HIS A 163 -21.19 2.63 -7.80
CA HIS A 163 -20.81 4.01 -8.09
C HIS A 163 -21.06 4.39 -9.55
N ILE A 164 -20.87 3.47 -10.50
CA ILE A 164 -21.12 3.70 -11.93
C ILE A 164 -22.62 3.86 -12.17
N GLU A 165 -23.46 3.05 -11.53
CA GLU A 165 -24.92 3.17 -11.62
C GLU A 165 -25.40 4.55 -11.15
N ILE A 166 -25.04 4.94 -9.92
CA ILE A 166 -25.44 6.22 -9.32
C ILE A 166 -24.90 7.40 -10.13
N VAL A 167 -23.63 7.39 -10.54
CA VAL A 167 -23.05 8.48 -11.34
C VAL A 167 -23.71 8.57 -12.72
N SER A 168 -24.05 7.44 -13.34
CA SER A 168 -24.76 7.43 -14.63
C SER A 168 -26.20 7.95 -14.50
N GLN A 169 -26.91 7.60 -13.42
CA GLN A 169 -28.25 8.15 -13.10
C GLN A 169 -28.18 9.68 -12.94
N LEU A 170 -27.30 10.18 -12.06
CA LEU A 170 -27.10 11.61 -11.84
C LEU A 170 -26.71 12.38 -13.12
N GLN A 171 -25.92 11.76 -14.01
CA GLN A 171 -25.58 12.35 -15.30
C GLN A 171 -26.79 12.42 -16.24
N ASN A 172 -27.67 11.43 -16.25
CA ASN A 172 -28.88 11.45 -17.07
C ASN A 172 -29.90 12.48 -16.57
N ASP A 173 -30.18 12.51 -15.27
CA ASP A 173 -31.13 13.44 -14.66
C ASP A 173 -30.70 14.91 -14.83
N SER A 174 -29.38 15.17 -14.77
CA SER A 174 -28.81 16.51 -14.99
C SER A 174 -28.99 17.08 -16.40
N ARG A 175 -29.48 16.27 -17.36
CA ARG A 175 -29.81 16.75 -18.72
C ARG A 175 -31.17 17.44 -18.80
N GLU A 176 -32.03 17.28 -17.79
CA GLU A 176 -33.32 17.97 -17.70
C GLU A 176 -33.43 18.93 -16.50
N ALA A 177 -32.67 18.73 -15.42
CA ALA A 177 -32.70 19.65 -14.27
C ALA A 177 -31.35 19.89 -13.60
N TYR A 178 -31.09 21.17 -13.29
CA TYR A 178 -30.04 21.68 -12.40
C TYR A 178 -28.58 21.36 -12.76
N ALA A 179 -27.92 22.36 -13.38
CA ALA A 179 -26.46 22.49 -13.39
C ALA A 179 -25.94 22.86 -11.99
N ALA A 180 -26.13 21.98 -10.99
CA ALA A 180 -25.52 22.11 -9.69
C ALA A 180 -23.99 22.07 -9.84
N HIS A 181 -23.31 23.10 -9.34
CA HIS A 181 -21.88 23.27 -9.48
C HIS A 181 -21.10 22.16 -8.77
N TYR A 182 -20.76 21.08 -9.50
CA TYR A 182 -19.68 20.18 -9.14
C TYR A 182 -18.35 20.94 -9.20
N VAL A 183 -18.01 21.65 -8.13
CA VAL A 183 -16.71 22.28 -7.98
C VAL A 183 -15.66 21.17 -7.89
N ARG A 184 -14.89 20.98 -8.98
CA ARG A 184 -13.71 20.09 -9.03
C ARG A 184 -12.55 20.64 -8.18
N ALA A 185 -12.78 20.82 -6.88
CA ALA A 185 -11.84 21.44 -5.93
C ALA A 185 -10.56 20.63 -5.64
N ALA A 186 -10.44 19.41 -6.19
CA ALA A 186 -9.33 18.50 -5.93
C ALA A 186 -8.42 18.23 -7.16
N ALA A 187 -8.68 18.86 -8.31
CA ALA A 187 -7.93 18.60 -9.55
C ALA A 187 -7.35 19.86 -10.22
N GLN A 188 -7.48 21.04 -9.60
CA GLN A 188 -6.89 22.28 -10.10
C GLN A 188 -5.44 22.43 -9.63
N SER A 189 -4.51 21.84 -10.38
CA SER A 189 -3.24 22.53 -10.66
C SER A 189 -3.49 23.45 -11.85
N GLU A 190 -3.34 24.77 -11.69
CA GLU A 190 -3.66 25.77 -12.70
C GLU A 190 -2.87 25.58 -14.01
N ALA A 191 -3.56 25.20 -15.09
CA ALA A 191 -3.17 25.50 -16.47
C ALA A 191 -4.33 25.23 -17.44
N ALA A 192 -4.40 26.03 -18.51
CA ALA A 192 -5.27 25.86 -19.68
C ALA A 192 -6.80 25.87 -19.43
N ALA A 193 -7.34 27.08 -19.32
CA ALA A 193 -8.53 27.38 -20.12
C ALA A 193 -8.16 27.21 -21.60
N HIS A 194 -8.77 26.25 -22.29
CA HIS A 194 -8.70 26.11 -23.75
C HIS A 194 -10.09 25.81 -24.32
N PRO A 195 -10.45 26.40 -25.47
CA PRO A 195 -11.81 26.36 -26.00
C PRO A 195 -12.07 25.08 -26.82
N THR A 196 -13.33 24.65 -26.80
CA THR A 196 -14.01 23.72 -27.75
C THR A 196 -13.30 22.40 -28.10
N PRO A 197 -13.86 21.23 -27.73
CA PRO A 197 -13.43 19.97 -28.33
C PRO A 197 -13.86 19.90 -29.81
N SER A 198 -12.96 19.37 -30.65
CA SER A 198 -13.28 18.80 -31.97
C SER A 198 -14.35 17.70 -31.83
N PRO A 199 -15.05 17.30 -32.91
CA PRO A 199 -16.12 16.31 -32.83
C PRO A 199 -15.58 14.88 -32.63
N THR A 200 -15.10 14.58 -31.43
CA THR A 200 -15.05 13.21 -30.92
C THR A 200 -16.49 12.67 -30.88
N PRO A 201 -16.72 11.37 -31.15
CA PRO A 201 -18.00 10.74 -30.87
C PRO A 201 -18.41 11.04 -29.42
N ALA A 202 -19.69 11.29 -29.19
CA ALA A 202 -20.18 11.50 -27.82
C ALA A 202 -19.80 10.27 -26.98
N PRO A 203 -19.08 10.42 -25.85
CA PRO A 203 -18.66 9.29 -25.04
C PRO A 203 -19.88 8.50 -24.61
N THR A 204 -19.75 7.17 -24.61
CA THR A 204 -20.81 6.30 -24.11
C THR A 204 -21.10 6.63 -22.64
N PRO A 205 -22.33 6.41 -22.11
CA PRO A 205 -22.66 6.74 -20.73
C PRO A 205 -21.73 6.09 -19.67
N ASN A 206 -21.12 4.94 -20.02
CA ASN A 206 -20.14 4.26 -19.17
C ASN A 206 -18.76 4.96 -19.17
N GLU A 207 -18.39 5.68 -20.22
CA GLU A 207 -17.17 6.49 -20.26
C GLU A 207 -17.35 7.83 -19.55
N SER A 208 -18.52 8.48 -19.68
CA SER A 208 -18.80 9.74 -18.98
C SER A 208 -18.81 9.55 -17.46
N SER A 209 -19.31 8.43 -16.96
CA SER A 209 -19.29 8.08 -15.53
C SER A 209 -17.87 7.76 -15.02
N CYS A 210 -17.08 6.95 -15.75
CA CYS A 210 -15.69 6.68 -15.39
C CYS A 210 -14.84 7.97 -15.30
N ASN A 211 -15.06 8.91 -16.21
CA ASN A 211 -14.35 10.20 -16.25
C ASN A 211 -14.72 11.17 -15.11
N VAL A 212 -15.70 10.87 -14.25
CA VAL A 212 -15.93 11.64 -13.01
C VAL A 212 -14.82 11.39 -12.00
N CYS A 213 -14.39 10.13 -11.84
CA CYS A 213 -13.42 9.71 -10.83
C CYS A 213 -11.99 9.53 -11.39
N HIS A 214 -11.86 9.18 -12.67
CA HIS A 214 -10.59 8.93 -13.33
C HIS A 214 -10.30 9.98 -14.38
N GLN A 215 -9.17 10.68 -14.25
CA GLN A 215 -8.68 11.61 -15.27
C GLN A 215 -7.40 11.05 -15.90
N THR A 216 -7.03 11.49 -17.10
CA THR A 216 -5.73 11.10 -17.64
C THR A 216 -4.61 11.80 -16.89
N TYR A 217 -3.62 11.05 -16.42
CA TYR A 217 -2.39 11.63 -15.87
C TYR A 217 -1.52 12.16 -17.02
N LYS A 218 -1.29 13.48 -17.03
CA LYS A 218 -0.52 14.20 -18.07
C LYS A 218 -1.01 13.81 -19.48
N PRO A 219 -2.22 14.26 -19.88
CA PRO A 219 -2.79 13.95 -21.20
C PRO A 219 -1.90 14.49 -22.33
N GLN A 220 -1.92 13.84 -23.48
CA GLN A 220 -1.33 14.37 -24.72
C GLN A 220 -2.27 15.39 -25.36
N GLY A 221 -3.57 15.07 -25.44
CA GLY A 221 -4.52 15.83 -26.24
C GLY A 221 -4.02 16.03 -27.67
N ASN A 222 -4.15 17.25 -28.19
CA ASN A 222 -3.70 17.62 -29.54
C ASN A 222 -2.20 17.99 -29.61
N SER A 223 -1.41 17.74 -28.57
CA SER A 223 0.03 18.07 -28.54
C SER A 223 0.87 17.03 -29.29
N ASN A 224 1.87 17.47 -30.04
CA ASN A 224 2.88 16.58 -30.63
C ASN A 224 3.91 16.06 -29.61
N GLU A 225 3.87 16.52 -28.36
CA GLU A 225 4.75 16.03 -27.30
C GLU A 225 4.25 14.71 -26.71
N GLU A 226 4.73 13.59 -27.22
CA GLU A 226 4.29 12.26 -26.76
C GLU A 226 4.72 11.88 -25.34
N TYR A 227 5.69 12.57 -24.74
CA TYR A 227 6.36 12.14 -23.50
C TYR A 227 6.12 13.10 -22.33
N VAL A 228 6.02 12.56 -21.11
CA VAL A 228 5.77 13.35 -19.89
C VAL A 228 6.95 14.27 -19.55
N THR A 229 8.16 13.85 -19.92
CA THR A 229 9.41 14.61 -19.84
C THR A 229 10.15 14.45 -21.17
N LYS A 230 11.00 15.42 -21.54
CA LYS A 230 11.75 15.36 -22.80
C LYS A 230 12.71 14.15 -22.81
N PRO A 231 12.62 13.21 -23.77
CA PRO A 231 13.52 12.07 -23.85
C PRO A 231 14.94 12.49 -24.28
N PRO A 232 15.97 11.67 -23.99
CA PRO A 232 17.31 11.85 -24.54
C PRO A 232 17.29 11.69 -26.07
N PRO A 233 18.21 12.34 -26.82
CA PRO A 233 18.26 12.26 -28.28
C PRO A 233 18.38 10.82 -28.83
N ASN A 234 19.07 9.96 -28.09
CA ASN A 234 19.38 8.58 -28.48
C ASN A 234 18.58 7.56 -27.65
N LEU A 235 17.25 7.73 -27.55
CA LEU A 235 16.40 6.84 -26.73
C LEU A 235 16.43 5.39 -27.23
N GLY A 236 16.42 5.16 -28.55
CA GLY A 236 16.28 3.83 -29.13
C GLY A 236 15.03 3.11 -28.62
N ASP A 237 15.15 1.82 -28.32
CA ASP A 237 14.08 0.99 -27.72
C ASP A 237 13.97 1.11 -26.19
N ALA A 238 14.69 2.05 -25.56
CA ALA A 238 14.60 2.23 -24.11
C ALA A 238 13.23 2.79 -23.68
N PHE A 239 12.76 2.35 -22.52
CA PHE A 239 11.50 2.83 -21.96
C PHE A 239 11.58 4.34 -21.65
N TRP A 240 10.56 5.09 -22.09
CA TRP A 240 10.30 6.45 -21.64
C TRP A 240 8.80 6.67 -21.44
N LEU A 241 8.40 7.36 -20.36
CA LEU A 241 6.99 7.47 -20.01
C LEU A 241 6.24 8.40 -20.99
N LYS A 242 5.39 7.81 -21.83
CA LYS A 242 4.49 8.55 -22.72
C LYS A 242 3.33 9.20 -21.96
N LYS A 243 2.89 10.37 -22.41
CA LYS A 243 1.68 11.06 -21.95
C LYS A 243 0.46 10.16 -22.12
N GLY A 244 -0.51 10.29 -21.22
CA GLY A 244 -1.73 9.48 -21.24
C GLY A 244 -1.58 7.96 -21.08
N THR A 245 -0.45 7.50 -20.51
CA THR A 245 -0.27 6.09 -20.11
C THR A 245 -1.14 5.73 -18.90
N PHE A 246 -1.20 6.60 -17.88
CA PHE A 246 -1.89 6.31 -16.62
C PHE A 246 -3.17 7.13 -16.44
N LYS A 247 -4.14 6.57 -15.72
CA LYS A 247 -5.30 7.29 -15.16
C LYS A 247 -5.03 7.64 -13.70
N THR A 248 -5.53 8.80 -13.25
CA THR A 248 -5.54 9.19 -11.85
C THR A 248 -6.57 8.35 -11.08
N VAL A 249 -6.46 8.36 -9.75
CA VAL A 249 -7.41 7.70 -8.85
C VAL A 249 -7.66 8.60 -7.65
N LEU A 250 -8.76 8.37 -6.95
CA LEU A 250 -9.05 9.08 -5.71
C LEU A 250 -8.02 8.69 -4.62
N THR A 251 -7.53 9.70 -3.90
CA THR A 251 -6.47 9.55 -2.87
C THR A 251 -6.79 10.20 -1.53
N THR A 252 -7.88 10.97 -1.45
CA THR A 252 -8.29 11.64 -0.21
C THR A 252 -9.81 11.53 -0.02
N HIS A 253 -10.24 11.58 1.22
CA HIS A 253 -11.65 11.65 1.60
C HIS A 253 -12.41 12.86 1.01
N ALA A 254 -11.74 13.89 0.44
CA ALA A 254 -12.42 15.03 -0.21
C ALA A 254 -13.44 14.55 -1.23
N THR A 255 -13.01 13.67 -2.11
CA THR A 255 -13.78 13.24 -3.28
C THR A 255 -14.82 12.18 -2.92
N CYS A 256 -14.68 11.51 -1.77
CA CYS A 256 -15.76 10.70 -1.21
C CYS A 256 -16.87 11.61 -0.69
N PHE A 257 -16.50 12.67 0.04
CA PHE A 257 -17.45 13.55 0.72
C PHE A 257 -18.06 14.65 -0.15
N THR A 258 -17.74 14.72 -1.45
CA THR A 258 -18.56 15.48 -2.42
C THR A 258 -19.91 14.82 -2.67
N CYS A 259 -20.02 13.50 -2.45
CA CYS A 259 -21.26 12.74 -2.64
C CYS A 259 -21.81 12.20 -1.32
N HIS A 260 -20.95 11.78 -0.39
CA HIS A 260 -21.33 11.27 0.93
C HIS A 260 -21.14 12.36 2.00
N SER A 261 -22.21 13.00 2.46
CA SER A 261 -22.14 14.04 3.49
C SER A 261 -23.04 13.72 4.67
N ALA A 262 -22.55 14.02 5.88
CA ALA A 262 -23.34 13.86 7.10
C ALA A 262 -24.51 14.86 7.14
N ASP A 263 -24.31 16.07 6.60
CA ASP A 263 -25.27 17.17 6.65
C ASP A 263 -26.49 16.95 5.74
N ALA A 264 -26.33 16.25 4.61
CA ALA A 264 -27.43 15.80 3.75
C ALA A 264 -27.90 14.35 4.08
N ASP A 265 -27.42 13.78 5.18
CA ASP A 265 -27.69 12.40 5.63
C ASP A 265 -27.31 11.28 4.62
N ILE A 266 -26.41 11.57 3.68
CA ILE A 266 -26.00 10.62 2.63
C ILE A 266 -24.87 9.72 3.15
N ALA A 267 -25.24 8.50 3.57
CA ALA A 267 -24.32 7.47 4.02
C ALA A 267 -23.38 6.96 2.88
N PRO A 268 -22.21 6.37 3.21
CA PRO A 268 -21.57 6.29 4.54
C PRO A 268 -21.12 7.65 5.10
N LYS A 269 -21.37 7.87 6.40
CA LYS A 269 -20.96 9.10 7.08
C LYS A 269 -19.47 9.07 7.38
N SER A 270 -18.87 10.25 7.56
CA SER A 270 -17.43 10.39 7.87
C SER A 270 -17.01 9.77 9.22
N SER A 271 -17.96 9.53 10.11
CA SER A 271 -17.79 8.74 11.35
C SER A 271 -17.61 7.24 11.13
N ASP A 272 -18.12 6.72 10.01
CA ASP A 272 -18.39 5.29 9.83
C ASP A 272 -17.19 4.60 9.15
N CYS A 273 -16.01 4.78 9.74
CA CYS A 273 -14.72 4.39 9.17
C CYS A 273 -14.71 2.97 8.61
N ALA A 274 -15.31 2.01 9.32
CA ALA A 274 -15.34 0.60 8.95
C ALA A 274 -16.27 0.28 7.75
N THR A 275 -17.14 1.19 7.33
CA THR A 275 -17.95 1.03 6.12
C THR A 275 -17.06 1.17 4.88
N CYS A 276 -16.20 2.20 4.87
CA CYS A 276 -15.24 2.46 3.79
C CYS A 276 -13.94 1.67 3.94
N HIS A 277 -13.34 1.60 5.12
CA HIS A 277 -12.04 0.96 5.35
C HIS A 277 -12.22 -0.50 5.79
N LYS A 278 -11.75 -1.44 4.96
CA LYS A 278 -11.76 -2.88 5.25
C LYS A 278 -10.35 -3.36 5.55
N LEU A 279 -10.22 -4.23 6.55
CA LEU A 279 -8.93 -4.81 6.91
C LEU A 279 -8.43 -5.67 5.75
N THR A 280 -7.24 -5.34 5.25
CA THR A 280 -6.59 -6.06 4.15
C THR A 280 -6.24 -7.49 4.62
N PRO A 281 -6.63 -8.55 3.91
CA PRO A 281 -6.17 -9.90 4.22
C PRO A 281 -4.62 -9.97 4.25
N LEU A 282 -4.05 -10.75 5.18
CA LEU A 282 -2.59 -10.95 5.27
C LEU A 282 -1.96 -11.41 3.95
N THR A 283 -2.70 -12.16 3.14
CA THR A 283 -2.30 -12.62 1.79
C THR A 283 -2.12 -11.47 0.78
N GLN A 284 -2.81 -10.34 0.98
CA GLN A 284 -2.72 -9.11 0.17
C GLN A 284 -1.80 -8.03 0.81
N LEU A 285 -1.24 -8.29 1.99
CA LEU A 285 -0.21 -7.44 2.62
C LEU A 285 1.22 -7.89 2.28
N ALA A 286 1.40 -9.09 1.74
CA ALA A 286 2.67 -9.52 1.18
C ALA A 286 3.07 -8.60 -0.01
N PRO A 287 4.37 -8.31 -0.22
CA PRO A 287 4.82 -7.59 -1.40
C PRO A 287 4.42 -8.35 -2.67
N ALA A 288 3.45 -7.80 -3.39
CA ALA A 288 3.03 -8.35 -4.66
C ALA A 288 4.14 -8.23 -5.70
N ARG A 289 4.13 -9.13 -6.68
CA ARG A 289 4.95 -8.95 -7.89
C ARG A 289 4.35 -7.81 -8.70
N VAL A 290 5.16 -6.84 -9.09
CA VAL A 290 4.74 -5.61 -9.77
C VAL A 290 5.54 -5.36 -11.03
N ASP A 291 4.88 -4.78 -12.04
CA ASP A 291 5.51 -4.45 -13.31
C ASP A 291 6.17 -3.06 -13.25
N PHE A 292 7.27 -2.97 -12.49
CA PHE A 292 7.90 -1.71 -12.11
C PHE A 292 9.42 -1.84 -11.92
N ASP A 293 10.18 -1.06 -12.68
CA ASP A 293 11.62 -0.88 -12.44
C ASP A 293 11.84 0.35 -11.52
N PRO A 294 12.43 0.21 -10.32
CA PRO A 294 12.70 1.32 -9.42
C PRO A 294 13.68 2.37 -9.98
N ARG A 295 14.42 2.06 -11.04
CA ARG A 295 15.32 2.99 -11.74
C ARG A 295 14.58 3.82 -12.79
N ALA A 296 13.48 3.31 -13.35
CA ALA A 296 12.79 3.97 -14.47
C ALA A 296 12.31 5.39 -14.12
N PRO A 297 11.64 5.67 -12.98
CA PRO A 297 11.24 7.03 -12.63
C PRO A 297 12.38 8.05 -12.55
N ALA A 298 13.52 7.64 -12.01
CA ALA A 298 14.70 8.50 -11.89
C ALA A 298 15.30 8.78 -13.27
N ALA A 299 15.39 7.76 -14.12
CA ALA A 299 15.86 7.90 -15.51
C ALA A 299 14.95 8.83 -16.33
N VAL A 300 13.62 8.77 -16.13
CA VAL A 300 12.65 9.61 -16.85
C VAL A 300 12.29 10.93 -16.12
N ALA A 301 13.01 11.28 -15.05
CA ALA A 301 12.82 12.49 -14.25
C ALA A 301 11.38 12.72 -13.71
N ILE A 302 10.68 11.65 -13.32
CA ILE A 302 9.32 11.73 -12.76
C ILE A 302 9.36 11.75 -11.23
N THR A 303 8.72 12.76 -10.64
CA THR A 303 8.78 13.07 -9.19
C THR A 303 7.42 13.08 -8.48
N ASP A 304 6.31 12.88 -9.21
CA ASP A 304 4.94 12.92 -8.67
C ASP A 304 4.72 11.83 -7.59
N PRO A 305 4.47 12.18 -6.32
CA PRO A 305 4.48 11.20 -5.23
C PRO A 305 3.30 10.23 -5.28
N ILE A 306 2.11 10.66 -5.73
CA ILE A 306 0.94 9.78 -5.88
C ILE A 306 1.19 8.80 -7.03
N MET A 307 1.60 9.30 -8.19
CA MET A 307 1.79 8.48 -9.38
C MET A 307 2.88 7.42 -9.11
N LEU A 308 4.02 7.82 -8.54
CA LEU A 308 5.09 6.88 -8.17
C LEU A 308 4.63 5.84 -7.15
N MET A 309 3.85 6.24 -6.14
CA MET A 309 3.29 5.32 -5.15
C MET A 309 2.36 4.28 -5.77
N ARG A 310 1.52 4.69 -6.73
CA ARG A 310 0.60 3.78 -7.45
C ARG A 310 1.32 2.87 -8.44
N TRP A 311 2.26 3.42 -9.21
CA TRP A 311 3.04 2.65 -10.20
C TRP A 311 3.88 1.54 -9.53
N ARG A 312 4.45 1.81 -8.35
CA ARG A 312 5.16 0.83 -7.49
C ARG A 312 4.31 -0.36 -7.02
N ARG A 313 2.97 -0.29 -7.14
CA ARG A 313 2.02 -1.30 -6.64
C ARG A 313 1.23 -1.99 -7.75
N ARG A 314 1.65 -1.76 -9.00
CA ARG A 314 0.90 -2.13 -10.19
C ARG A 314 1.18 -3.58 -10.57
N GLU A 315 0.33 -4.50 -10.09
CA GLU A 315 0.60 -5.94 -10.08
C GLU A 315 0.58 -6.66 -11.44
N SER A 316 0.01 -6.06 -12.51
CA SER A 316 -0.30 -6.85 -13.72
C SER A 316 -0.50 -6.08 -15.02
N SER A 317 -0.76 -4.77 -15.00
CA SER A 317 -1.28 -4.09 -16.19
C SER A 317 -0.17 -3.75 -17.18
N ALA A 318 -0.46 -3.87 -18.47
CA ALA A 318 0.46 -3.42 -19.50
C ALA A 318 0.61 -1.88 -19.46
N THR A 319 1.80 -1.31 -19.65
CA THR A 319 2.03 0.14 -19.80
C THR A 319 1.62 0.63 -21.20
N PHE A 320 0.38 0.36 -21.59
CA PHE A 320 -0.21 0.90 -22.82
C PHE A 320 -0.78 2.31 -22.59
N ARG A 321 -0.99 3.04 -23.69
CA ARG A 321 -1.51 4.41 -23.68
C ARG A 321 -3.03 4.38 -23.83
N HIS A 322 -3.74 4.99 -22.89
CA HIS A 322 -5.17 5.26 -23.06
C HIS A 322 -5.41 6.34 -24.11
N GLU A 323 -4.44 7.25 -24.31
CA GLU A 323 -4.46 8.31 -25.33
C GLU A 323 -3.49 8.03 -26.50
N GLY A 324 -3.48 6.82 -27.05
CA GLY A 324 -2.62 6.52 -28.21
C GLY A 324 -3.02 5.27 -28.99
N GLY A 325 -2.86 5.31 -30.31
CA GLY A 325 -3.40 4.28 -31.21
C GLY A 325 -4.92 4.34 -31.24
N ALA A 326 -5.58 3.19 -31.36
CA ALA A 326 -7.05 3.09 -31.33
C ALA A 326 -7.67 3.06 -29.92
N HIS A 327 -6.84 3.02 -28.85
CA HIS A 327 -7.33 3.02 -27.46
C HIS A 327 -8.20 4.23 -27.04
N PRO A 328 -8.02 5.47 -27.57
CA PRO A 328 -8.89 6.60 -27.22
C PRO A 328 -10.35 6.40 -27.64
N ASP A 329 -10.56 5.60 -28.69
CA ASP A 329 -11.88 5.31 -29.28
C ASP A 329 -12.54 4.06 -28.67
N GLN A 330 -11.91 3.44 -27.66
CA GLN A 330 -12.44 2.26 -26.96
C GLN A 330 -13.06 2.62 -25.62
N ALA A 331 -14.32 2.23 -25.43
CA ALA A 331 -15.00 2.34 -24.15
C ALA A 331 -14.22 1.60 -23.05
N CYS A 332 -14.17 2.18 -21.85
CA CYS A 332 -13.42 1.61 -20.72
C CYS A 332 -13.84 0.15 -20.43
N ALA A 333 -15.14 -0.14 -20.54
CA ALA A 333 -15.74 -1.45 -20.33
C ALA A 333 -15.31 -2.52 -21.37
N SER A 334 -14.76 -2.14 -22.53
CA SER A 334 -14.21 -3.08 -23.52
C SER A 334 -12.96 -3.81 -23.02
N CYS A 335 -12.22 -3.20 -22.07
CA CYS A 335 -11.01 -3.79 -21.49
C CYS A 335 -11.08 -4.01 -19.98
N HIS A 336 -11.96 -3.30 -19.28
CA HIS A 336 -12.12 -3.38 -17.83
C HIS A 336 -13.46 -4.00 -17.47
N ASN A 337 -13.47 -5.05 -16.63
CA ASN A 337 -14.71 -5.55 -16.04
C ASN A 337 -15.16 -4.62 -14.91
N VAL A 338 -15.68 -3.46 -15.28
CA VAL A 338 -15.99 -2.34 -14.37
C VAL A 338 -17.06 -2.71 -13.33
N THR A 339 -17.90 -3.69 -13.58
CA THR A 339 -18.91 -4.17 -12.63
C THR A 339 -18.34 -5.05 -11.52
N GLU A 340 -17.24 -5.76 -11.76
CA GLU A 340 -16.57 -6.60 -10.75
C GLU A 340 -15.49 -5.86 -9.94
N MET A 341 -15.13 -4.64 -10.34
CA MET A 341 -14.05 -3.88 -9.71
C MET A 341 -14.35 -3.46 -8.28
N ASN A 342 -13.46 -3.84 -7.35
CA ASN A 342 -13.44 -3.31 -6.00
C ASN A 342 -12.00 -3.10 -5.52
N THR A 343 -11.72 -1.93 -4.97
CA THR A 343 -10.40 -1.55 -4.43
C THR A 343 -9.96 -2.34 -3.18
N THR A 344 -10.78 -3.27 -2.66
CA THR A 344 -10.38 -4.31 -1.69
C THR A 344 -9.76 -5.55 -2.32
N ASP A 345 -9.79 -5.71 -3.64
CA ASP A 345 -9.12 -6.79 -4.34
C ASP A 345 -8.44 -6.28 -5.61
N ASP A 346 -7.13 -6.04 -5.49
CA ASP A 346 -6.26 -5.52 -6.55
C ASP A 346 -6.26 -6.41 -7.82
N ARG A 347 -6.77 -7.66 -7.74
CA ARG A 347 -6.97 -8.54 -8.91
C ARG A 347 -8.13 -8.13 -9.80
N THR A 348 -9.19 -7.55 -9.24
CA THR A 348 -10.38 -7.13 -9.99
C THR A 348 -10.11 -5.94 -10.91
N MET A 349 -9.10 -5.12 -10.57
CA MET A 349 -8.68 -3.95 -11.34
C MET A 349 -7.73 -4.29 -12.51
N ARG A 350 -7.41 -5.57 -12.73
CA ARG A 350 -6.51 -6.02 -13.80
C ARG A 350 -7.26 -6.08 -15.14
N VAL A 351 -6.63 -5.57 -16.20
CA VAL A 351 -7.07 -5.86 -17.58
C VAL A 351 -6.64 -7.29 -17.91
N PRO A 352 -7.57 -8.21 -18.23
CA PRO A 352 -7.19 -9.55 -18.68
C PRO A 352 -6.58 -9.47 -20.07
N VAL A 353 -5.53 -10.26 -20.35
CA VAL A 353 -4.88 -10.30 -21.68
C VAL A 353 -5.86 -10.66 -22.81
N MET A 354 -6.95 -11.36 -22.49
CA MET A 354 -8.01 -11.66 -23.46
C MET A 354 -8.67 -10.39 -24.01
N SER A 355 -8.78 -9.30 -23.25
CA SER A 355 -9.28 -8.01 -23.77
C SER A 355 -8.39 -7.38 -24.83
N CYS A 356 -7.14 -7.82 -24.94
CA CYS A 356 -6.23 -7.41 -26.02
C CYS A 356 -6.43 -8.23 -27.30
N ASN A 357 -7.21 -9.32 -27.28
CA ASN A 357 -7.31 -10.24 -28.41
C ASN A 357 -7.91 -9.60 -29.67
N LEU A 358 -8.78 -8.59 -29.52
CA LEU A 358 -9.47 -7.90 -30.61
C LEU A 358 -8.53 -7.14 -31.56
N CYS A 359 -7.32 -6.77 -31.10
CA CYS A 359 -6.40 -5.92 -31.87
C CYS A 359 -4.91 -6.31 -31.75
N HIS A 360 -4.54 -7.14 -30.77
CA HIS A 360 -3.15 -7.46 -30.45
C HIS A 360 -2.86 -8.96 -30.44
N ILE A 361 -3.82 -9.79 -30.88
CA ILE A 361 -3.65 -11.20 -31.19
C ILE A 361 -4.27 -11.47 -32.57
N GLY A 362 -3.58 -12.21 -33.42
CA GLY A 362 -4.01 -12.56 -34.79
C GLY A 362 -3.79 -14.04 -35.10
N ALA A 363 -3.90 -14.42 -36.36
CA ALA A 363 -3.56 -15.77 -36.82
C ALA A 363 -2.03 -15.96 -36.88
N SER A 364 -1.30 -14.98 -37.42
CA SER A 364 0.15 -15.05 -37.66
C SER A 364 0.98 -14.04 -36.86
N ALA A 365 2.31 -14.18 -36.91
CA ALA A 365 3.26 -13.30 -36.23
C ALA A 365 3.34 -11.89 -36.84
N ASP A 366 2.96 -11.73 -38.11
CA ASP A 366 3.03 -10.45 -38.82
C ASP A 366 1.75 -9.61 -38.64
N GLU A 367 0.66 -10.23 -38.19
CA GLU A 367 -0.62 -9.56 -37.93
C GLU A 367 -0.69 -8.88 -36.56
N ALA A 368 0.02 -9.39 -35.54
CA ALA A 368 -0.23 -8.99 -34.16
C ALA A 368 0.97 -9.13 -33.20
N VAL A 369 1.07 -8.19 -32.26
CA VAL A 369 2.24 -8.03 -31.36
C VAL A 369 2.47 -9.22 -30.42
N LEU A 370 1.42 -9.89 -29.92
CA LEU A 370 1.59 -11.07 -29.05
C LEU A 370 2.07 -12.29 -29.84
N ASN A 371 1.58 -12.47 -31.07
CA ASN A 371 2.07 -13.51 -31.98
C ASN A 371 3.55 -13.26 -32.35
N ALA A 372 3.92 -12.00 -32.63
CA ALA A 372 5.30 -11.59 -32.90
C ALA A 372 6.24 -11.84 -31.70
N GLU A 373 5.78 -11.58 -30.47
CA GLU A 373 6.52 -11.92 -29.24
C GLU A 373 6.73 -13.44 -29.11
N MET A 374 5.67 -14.22 -29.27
CA MET A 374 5.73 -15.68 -29.14
C MET A 374 6.71 -16.30 -30.13
N GLU A 375 6.76 -15.79 -31.36
CA GLU A 375 7.69 -16.24 -32.39
C GLU A 375 9.13 -15.80 -32.10
N GLN A 376 9.36 -14.56 -31.69
CA GLN A 376 10.70 -14.08 -31.31
C GLN A 376 11.29 -14.85 -30.11
N ARG A 377 10.45 -15.25 -29.13
CA ARG A 377 10.89 -16.07 -28.00
C ARG A 377 11.27 -17.51 -28.37
N LYS A 378 10.71 -18.08 -29.44
CA LYS A 378 11.18 -19.37 -29.99
C LYS A 378 12.57 -19.23 -30.61
N ARG A 379 12.84 -18.11 -31.29
CA ARG A 379 14.11 -17.82 -31.97
C ARG A 379 15.22 -17.43 -31.00
N SER A 380 14.88 -16.76 -29.91
CA SER A 380 15.83 -16.40 -28.85
C SER A 380 15.20 -16.44 -27.46
N SER A 381 15.75 -17.27 -26.59
CA SER A 381 15.40 -17.32 -25.16
C SER A 381 15.82 -16.06 -24.38
N SER A 382 16.66 -15.19 -24.96
CA SER A 382 17.04 -13.90 -24.36
C SER A 382 16.16 -12.73 -24.80
N PHE A 383 15.18 -12.94 -25.70
CA PHE A 383 14.24 -11.90 -26.12
C PHE A 383 13.37 -11.40 -24.97
N GLN A 384 13.13 -10.08 -24.93
CA GLN A 384 12.32 -9.40 -23.90
C GLN A 384 11.31 -8.48 -24.56
N CYS A 385 10.01 -8.71 -24.35
CA CYS A 385 8.95 -7.87 -24.90
C CYS A 385 8.62 -6.70 -23.97
N THR A 386 9.01 -5.49 -24.36
CA THR A 386 8.75 -4.26 -23.57
C THR A 386 7.54 -3.45 -24.06
N LYS A 387 6.81 -3.94 -25.07
CA LYS A 387 5.64 -3.24 -25.65
C LYS A 387 4.51 -3.09 -24.64
N CYS A 388 4.24 -4.16 -23.91
CA CYS A 388 3.23 -4.20 -22.86
C CYS A 388 3.85 -4.05 -21.46
N HIS A 389 4.99 -4.66 -21.18
CA HIS A 389 5.51 -4.76 -19.81
C HIS A 389 6.85 -4.04 -19.61
N LEU A 390 7.07 -3.49 -18.42
CA LEU A 390 8.34 -2.83 -18.08
C LEU A 390 9.39 -3.83 -17.59
N THR A 391 9.02 -4.66 -16.61
CA THR A 391 9.88 -5.68 -16.01
C THR A 391 9.41 -7.10 -16.31
N PHE A 392 8.10 -7.34 -16.39
CA PHE A 392 7.55 -8.67 -16.68
C PHE A 392 7.87 -9.14 -18.11
N GLY A 393 8.21 -8.23 -19.02
CA GLY A 393 8.69 -8.56 -20.37
C GLY A 393 9.95 -9.44 -20.39
N ARG A 394 10.69 -9.50 -19.28
CA ARG A 394 11.89 -10.35 -19.10
C ARG A 394 11.58 -11.77 -18.61
N GLU A 395 10.34 -12.02 -18.20
CA GLU A 395 9.94 -13.27 -17.55
C GLU A 395 9.41 -14.29 -18.57
N PRO A 396 9.27 -15.57 -18.17
CA PRO A 396 8.58 -16.57 -18.99
C PRO A 396 7.14 -16.14 -19.29
N VAL A 397 6.68 -16.40 -20.52
CA VAL A 397 5.31 -16.06 -20.94
C VAL A 397 4.29 -16.80 -20.06
N PRO A 398 3.34 -16.10 -19.41
CA PRO A 398 2.35 -16.73 -18.56
C PRO A 398 1.32 -17.52 -19.39
N GLN A 399 0.74 -18.56 -18.79
CA GLN A 399 -0.25 -19.41 -19.47
C GLN A 399 -1.44 -18.64 -20.06
N SER A 400 -1.84 -17.52 -19.44
CA SER A 400 -2.92 -16.66 -19.97
C SER A 400 -2.61 -16.09 -21.36
N HIS A 401 -1.36 -15.73 -21.66
CA HIS A 401 -0.96 -15.26 -22.98
C HIS A 401 -0.94 -16.40 -24.00
N ILE A 402 -0.44 -17.58 -23.59
CA ILE A 402 -0.44 -18.79 -24.44
C ILE A 402 -1.87 -19.20 -24.80
N GLN A 403 -2.78 -19.18 -23.83
CA GLN A 403 -4.20 -19.49 -24.02
C GLN A 403 -4.89 -18.47 -24.92
N ALA A 404 -4.63 -17.17 -24.74
CA ALA A 404 -5.22 -16.13 -25.58
C ALA A 404 -4.77 -16.22 -27.05
N VAL A 405 -3.49 -16.56 -27.30
CA VAL A 405 -2.98 -16.80 -28.66
C VAL A 405 -3.61 -18.05 -29.28
N ARG A 406 -3.72 -19.17 -28.54
CA ARG A 406 -4.38 -20.40 -29.03
C ARG A 406 -5.86 -20.19 -29.38
N ALA A 407 -6.59 -19.50 -28.50
CA ALA A 407 -8.01 -19.19 -28.71
C ALA A 407 -8.25 -18.38 -29.99
N ALA A 408 -7.37 -17.40 -30.30
CA ALA A 408 -7.44 -16.63 -31.54
C ALA A 408 -7.05 -17.46 -32.79
N GLN A 409 -6.26 -18.51 -32.62
CA GLN A 409 -5.86 -19.44 -33.70
C GLN A 409 -6.85 -20.59 -33.93
N GLY A 410 -7.95 -20.66 -33.16
CA GLY A 410 -8.97 -21.71 -33.31
C GLY A 410 -8.53 -23.09 -32.81
N HIS A 411 -7.66 -23.14 -31.78
CA HIS A 411 -7.08 -24.37 -31.21
C HIS A 411 -7.30 -24.50 -29.69
#